data_AF-A0A925M839-F1
#
_entry.id   AF-A0A925M839-F1
#
_cell.length_a   1.000
_cell.length_b   1.000
_cell.length_c   1.000
_cell.angle_alpha   90.00
_cell.angle_beta   90.00
_cell.angle_gamma   90.00
#
_symmetry.space_group_name_H-M   'P 1'
#
loop_
_entity.id
_entity.type
_entity.pdbx_description
1 polymer ?
#
loop_
_entity_poly.entity_id
_entity_poly.type
_entity_poly.pdbx_seq_one_letter_code
_entity_poly.pdbx_strand_id
1 'polypeptide(L)'
;MKKLNALYRTLCPLVVAASCGTEGPAPADLDGDFEGIEEASQGLSDLSAQCSFVTGTGFATLALATGDVAMVSKLSSGALGVNGYACSTATTAALKKLIVTGTGGDQTLILDFLGGTFGAGIAANVGVEVDLGAGTGDSLKFRGTKTADTYVFGSAGISINTDTIKDITYAGVENFVVTLTDGDDSFSGAGNAATGGSTPFTAVVTVYGGAGNDTLRGGDGADILNGGLGNDTFTTGAVADGADTLNGGGGNDTADYSTRTAAVKLINDGNASSGANVTAVLGDEGDKIGTDVLILKAGMGADTLTGGAGADTISGGPGDDTIAGAGGTDVLNGDAGNDTFDEGSASNGGDVLNGGAGTDLASYASRSLAVLVTLDAAALDGESGELDKVMIDVENVTGGGGNDVIVGSAVDNVLSGGIGTDSLAGGLGNDTLIGGAGNDTLAGDAGDDIFSEGIASNGGDTMTGGAGIDKLDYSLRTATLEVTMDGVVVSGTFTATASGEATTGTVTENDRVGADIENLVGGDQADELTGNAGDNVIEGGIGTEVDTIFGLAGDDTVDGGLGDDIVDCGLGEDIALDLTLDAASTGCEL
;
A
#
# COMPACT_ATOMS: atom_id res chain seq x y z
N MET A 1 -30.50 -1.33 49.24
CA MET A 1 -30.40 -0.49 48.03
C MET A 1 -31.34 -0.96 46.91
N LYS A 2 -32.65 -1.09 47.20
CA LYS A 2 -33.75 -1.25 46.21
C LYS A 2 -34.91 -0.26 46.49
N LYS A 3 -34.60 0.85 47.17
CA LYS A 3 -35.53 1.96 47.48
C LYS A 3 -34.96 3.34 47.14
N LEU A 4 -33.86 3.41 46.37
CA LEU A 4 -33.24 4.67 45.95
C LEU A 4 -33.57 5.07 44.50
N ASN A 5 -34.13 4.15 43.69
CA ASN A 5 -34.42 4.40 42.27
C ASN A 5 -35.85 4.92 42.00
N ALA A 6 -36.72 4.96 43.01
CA ALA A 6 -38.09 5.48 42.88
C ALA A 6 -38.22 6.96 43.26
N LEU A 7 -37.13 7.60 43.72
CA LEU A 7 -37.11 9.01 44.11
C LEU A 7 -36.48 9.95 43.05
N TYR A 8 -35.88 9.39 41.99
CA TYR A 8 -35.23 10.17 40.92
C TYR A 8 -36.17 10.53 39.75
N ARG A 9 -37.36 9.94 39.68
CA ARG A 9 -38.35 10.17 38.61
C ARG A 9 -39.45 11.20 38.93
N THR A 10 -39.38 11.88 40.08
CA THR A 10 -40.47 12.79 40.52
C THR A 10 -40.03 14.22 40.84
N LEU A 11 -38.77 14.58 40.56
CA LEU A 11 -38.22 15.92 40.79
C LEU A 11 -37.40 16.40 39.59
N CYS A 12 -38.06 16.60 38.45
CA CYS A 12 -37.68 17.64 37.48
C CYS A 12 -38.83 17.91 36.51
N PRO A 13 -39.59 18.98 36.73
CA PRO A 13 -39.90 19.84 35.60
C PRO A 13 -39.84 21.30 36.04
N LEU A 14 -38.74 21.99 35.78
CA LEU A 14 -38.67 23.43 35.50
C LEU A 14 -37.18 23.82 35.38
N VAL A 15 -36.82 24.52 34.30
CA VAL A 15 -35.47 25.03 33.97
C VAL A 15 -34.56 23.90 33.47
N VAL A 16 -34.42 23.62 32.17
CA VAL A 16 -33.79 24.44 31.13
C VAL A 16 -34.41 24.07 29.78
N ALA A 17 -35.24 24.95 29.24
CA ALA A 17 -35.64 24.93 27.83
C ALA A 17 -34.89 26.06 27.12
N ALA A 18 -33.64 25.81 26.74
CA ALA A 18 -32.83 26.57 25.77
C ALA A 18 -31.37 26.09 25.86
N SER A 19 -30.98 25.11 25.03
CA SER A 19 -29.59 24.90 24.54
C SER A 19 -29.28 23.51 23.96
N CYS A 20 -30.24 22.59 23.78
CA CYS A 20 -30.02 21.48 22.85
C CYS A 20 -30.52 21.88 21.47
N GLY A 21 -29.58 22.11 20.55
CA GLY A 21 -29.86 22.00 19.13
C GLY A 21 -30.49 20.64 18.85
N THR A 22 -31.35 20.59 17.85
CA THR A 22 -31.83 19.33 17.30
C THR A 22 -30.62 18.48 16.96
N GLU A 23 -30.37 17.42 17.71
CA GLU A 23 -29.57 16.33 17.18
C GLU A 23 -30.23 15.94 15.86
N GLY A 24 -29.43 16.01 14.79
CA GLY A 24 -29.82 15.39 13.54
C GLY A 24 -30.17 13.93 13.82
N PRO A 25 -30.96 13.28 12.94
CA PRO A 25 -31.13 11.84 13.05
C PRO A 25 -29.75 11.22 13.21
N ALA A 26 -29.57 10.36 14.22
CA ALA A 26 -28.41 9.51 14.31
C ALA A 26 -28.15 8.90 12.92
N PRO A 27 -26.87 8.74 12.50
CA PRO A 27 -26.56 8.03 11.27
C PRO A 27 -27.38 6.74 11.25
N ALA A 28 -28.00 6.44 10.11
CA ALA A 28 -28.75 5.22 9.96
C ALA A 28 -27.85 4.07 10.42
N ASP A 29 -28.26 3.42 11.50
CA ASP A 29 -27.69 2.18 11.95
C ASP A 29 -27.68 1.23 10.75
N LEU A 30 -26.48 0.92 10.25
CA LEU A 30 -26.29 0.00 9.13
C LEU A 30 -26.45 -1.46 9.58
N ASP A 31 -26.68 -1.71 10.88
CA ASP A 31 -27.24 -2.97 11.38
C ASP A 31 -28.75 -3.07 11.05
N GLY A 32 -29.06 -3.14 9.77
CA GLY A 32 -30.43 -3.24 9.28
C GLY A 32 -31.19 -4.51 9.71
N ASP A 33 -30.62 -5.42 10.51
CA ASP A 33 -31.17 -6.77 10.68
C ASP A 33 -31.25 -7.31 12.12
N PHE A 34 -30.68 -6.65 13.15
CA PHE A 34 -30.74 -7.19 14.53
C PHE A 34 -31.76 -6.59 15.50
N GLU A 35 -32.51 -5.54 15.14
CA GLU A 35 -33.65 -5.05 15.93
C GLU A 35 -34.86 -6.02 15.96
N GLY A 36 -34.77 -7.20 15.33
CA GLY A 36 -35.86 -8.18 15.25
C GLY A 36 -35.78 -9.37 16.19
N ILE A 37 -34.65 -9.64 16.86
CA ILE A 37 -34.45 -10.89 17.60
C ILE A 37 -33.83 -10.64 18.98
N GLU A 38 -34.44 -9.74 19.75
CA GLU A 38 -34.23 -9.65 21.20
C GLU A 38 -34.50 -11.00 21.90
N GLU A 39 -33.74 -11.22 22.98
CA GLU A 39 -33.78 -12.34 23.92
C GLU A 39 -35.20 -12.76 24.37
N ALA A 40 -35.94 -13.55 23.58
CA ALA A 40 -37.07 -14.30 24.10
C ALA A 40 -37.42 -15.50 23.23
N SER A 41 -37.40 -16.68 23.86
CA SER A 41 -37.90 -17.94 23.36
C SER A 41 -39.43 -17.98 23.07
N GLN A 42 -40.05 -16.95 22.47
CA GLN A 42 -41.53 -16.81 22.50
C GLN A 42 -42.24 -16.40 21.19
N GLY A 43 -41.72 -16.78 20.03
CA GLY A 43 -42.46 -16.61 18.76
C GLY A 43 -42.33 -17.75 17.75
N LEU A 44 -41.29 -18.58 17.87
CA LEU A 44 -41.01 -19.63 16.91
C LEU A 44 -41.86 -20.87 17.18
N SER A 45 -42.36 -21.49 16.11
CA SER A 45 -43.13 -22.73 16.17
C SER A 45 -42.30 -23.86 16.77
N ASP A 46 -42.95 -24.77 17.50
CA ASP A 46 -42.31 -26.00 17.96
C ASP A 46 -42.05 -26.92 16.76
N LEU A 47 -40.77 -27.02 16.37
CA LEU A 47 -40.29 -27.88 15.29
C LEU A 47 -39.62 -29.15 15.83
N SER A 48 -39.71 -29.46 17.13
CA SER A 48 -39.07 -30.65 17.71
C SER A 48 -39.54 -31.96 17.09
N ALA A 49 -40.79 -32.01 16.60
CA ALA A 49 -41.35 -33.15 15.88
C ALA A 49 -40.73 -33.36 14.48
N GLN A 50 -40.14 -32.32 13.90
CA GLN A 50 -39.42 -32.38 12.63
C GLN A 50 -37.96 -32.82 12.80
N CYS A 51 -37.50 -32.99 14.04
CA CYS A 51 -36.13 -33.36 14.37
C CYS A 51 -36.05 -34.81 14.88
N SER A 52 -35.09 -35.58 14.35
CA SER A 52 -34.83 -36.97 14.72
C SER A 52 -33.36 -37.21 15.00
N PHE A 53 -33.03 -38.17 15.86
CA PHE A 53 -31.66 -38.53 16.20
C PHE A 53 -31.45 -40.04 16.23
N VAL A 54 -30.37 -40.50 15.61
CA VAL A 54 -29.98 -41.90 15.54
C VAL A 54 -28.77 -42.14 16.46
N THR A 55 -29.02 -42.70 17.64
CA THR A 55 -27.99 -42.93 18.69
C THR A 55 -26.81 -43.80 18.24
N GLY A 56 -27.01 -44.71 17.28
CA GLY A 56 -25.97 -45.62 16.79
C GLY A 56 -24.97 -44.98 15.81
N THR A 57 -25.42 -43.99 15.03
CA THR A 57 -24.56 -43.26 14.08
C THR A 57 -24.14 -41.90 14.62
N GLY A 58 -24.91 -41.33 15.56
CA GLY A 58 -24.74 -39.97 16.04
C GLY A 58 -25.29 -38.91 15.07
N PHE A 59 -26.19 -39.29 14.17
CA PHE A 59 -26.75 -38.37 13.16
C PHE A 59 -28.07 -37.78 13.65
N ALA A 60 -28.20 -36.46 13.58
CA ALA A 60 -29.46 -35.76 13.72
C ALA A 60 -29.99 -35.34 12.35
N THR A 61 -31.29 -35.42 12.13
CA THR A 61 -31.96 -34.94 10.92
C THR A 61 -33.08 -33.97 11.30
N LEU A 62 -33.12 -32.80 10.68
CA LEU A 62 -34.15 -31.78 10.83
C LEU A 62 -34.80 -31.51 9.47
N ALA A 63 -36.11 -31.66 9.36
CA ALA A 63 -36.85 -31.45 8.11
C ALA A 63 -37.68 -30.16 8.15
N LEU A 64 -37.33 -29.15 7.37
CA LEU A 64 -38.00 -27.85 7.35
C LEU A 64 -39.04 -27.77 6.24
N ALA A 65 -40.18 -27.12 6.51
CA ALA A 65 -41.18 -26.76 5.52
C ALA A 65 -41.00 -25.32 5.02
N THR A 66 -41.61 -24.98 3.89
CA THR A 66 -41.61 -23.61 3.35
C THR A 66 -42.04 -22.57 4.40
N GLY A 67 -41.20 -21.57 4.64
CA GLY A 67 -41.42 -20.49 5.61
C GLY A 67 -40.98 -20.80 7.05
N ASP A 68 -40.45 -22.00 7.32
CA ASP A 68 -39.97 -22.35 8.66
C ASP A 68 -38.69 -21.58 9.01
N VAL A 69 -38.63 -21.08 10.25
CA VAL A 69 -37.42 -20.56 10.89
C VAL A 69 -37.06 -21.52 12.04
N ALA A 70 -35.93 -22.19 11.91
CA ALA A 70 -35.46 -23.19 12.86
C ALA A 70 -34.14 -22.79 13.50
N MET A 71 -34.14 -22.71 14.82
CA MET A 71 -32.97 -22.42 15.64
C MET A 71 -32.52 -23.70 16.34
N VAL A 72 -31.38 -24.25 15.92
CA VAL A 72 -30.77 -25.43 16.50
C VAL A 72 -29.75 -24.99 17.54
N SER A 73 -29.94 -25.38 18.79
CA SER A 73 -29.07 -24.95 19.90
C SER A 73 -28.80 -26.06 20.91
N LYS A 74 -27.87 -25.82 21.83
CA LYS A 74 -27.67 -26.68 22.99
C LYS A 74 -28.57 -26.23 24.13
N LEU A 75 -29.50 -27.09 24.56
CA LEU A 75 -30.33 -26.81 25.72
C LEU A 75 -29.51 -26.91 27.02
N SER A 76 -29.99 -26.29 28.09
CA SER A 76 -29.39 -26.39 29.44
C SER A 76 -29.32 -27.83 29.97
N SER A 77 -30.12 -28.75 29.42
CA SER A 77 -30.07 -30.18 29.67
C SER A 77 -28.90 -30.90 28.98
N GLY A 78 -28.14 -30.21 28.12
CA GLY A 78 -27.11 -30.78 27.24
C GLY A 78 -27.68 -31.43 25.97
N ALA A 79 -29.01 -31.44 25.82
CA ALA A 79 -29.68 -31.99 24.65
C ALA A 79 -29.60 -31.04 23.44
N LEU A 80 -29.68 -31.61 22.23
CA LEU A 80 -29.93 -30.84 21.02
C LEU A 80 -31.34 -30.26 21.08
N GLY A 81 -31.49 -28.95 20.96
CA GLY A 81 -32.77 -28.24 20.92
C GLY A 81 -33.07 -27.71 19.53
N VAL A 82 -34.35 -27.63 19.17
CA VAL A 82 -34.86 -26.92 17.99
C VAL A 82 -35.97 -25.97 18.46
N ASN A 83 -35.81 -24.67 18.20
CA ASN A 83 -36.70 -23.60 18.66
C ASN A 83 -36.95 -23.63 20.19
N GLY A 84 -35.95 -24.06 20.96
CA GLY A 84 -36.03 -24.20 22.42
C GLY A 84 -36.66 -25.50 22.92
N TYR A 85 -37.11 -26.39 22.04
CA TYR A 85 -37.70 -27.70 22.38
C TYR A 85 -36.70 -28.83 22.12
N ALA A 86 -36.66 -29.85 22.98
CA ALA A 86 -35.68 -30.92 22.86
C ALA A 86 -35.93 -31.77 21.59
N CYS A 87 -34.92 -31.86 20.72
CA CYS A 87 -34.89 -32.81 19.62
C CYS A 87 -34.59 -34.21 20.14
N SER A 88 -35.64 -34.96 20.47
CA SER A 88 -35.54 -36.34 21.00
C SER A 88 -34.65 -36.44 22.27
N THR A 89 -34.01 -37.59 22.52
CA THR A 89 -33.06 -37.80 23.64
C THR A 89 -31.61 -37.49 23.25
N ALA A 90 -31.38 -36.77 22.15
CA ALA A 90 -30.05 -36.50 21.61
C ALA A 90 -29.25 -35.59 22.53
N THR A 91 -28.03 -35.99 22.91
CA THR A 91 -27.08 -35.12 23.62
C THR A 91 -25.98 -34.66 22.67
N THR A 92 -25.53 -33.42 22.80
CA THR A 92 -24.43 -32.84 21.99
C THR A 92 -23.15 -33.69 21.98
N ALA A 93 -22.84 -34.37 23.09
CA ALA A 93 -21.71 -35.29 23.20
C ALA A 93 -21.76 -36.54 22.27
N ALA A 94 -22.91 -36.81 21.63
CA ALA A 94 -23.11 -37.92 20.72
C ALA A 94 -23.39 -37.47 19.28
N LEU A 95 -23.46 -36.16 19.01
CA LEU A 95 -23.72 -35.63 17.67
C LEU A 95 -22.44 -35.68 16.82
N LYS A 96 -22.51 -36.41 15.71
CA LYS A 96 -21.44 -36.50 14.70
C LYS A 96 -21.80 -35.80 13.39
N LYS A 97 -23.10 -35.67 13.10
CA LYS A 97 -23.57 -34.99 11.88
C LYS A 97 -24.96 -34.44 12.13
N LEU A 98 -25.19 -33.19 11.75
CA LEU A 98 -26.53 -32.61 11.64
C LEU A 98 -26.87 -32.52 10.16
N ILE A 99 -27.99 -33.12 9.75
CA ILE A 99 -28.52 -33.05 8.40
C ILE A 99 -29.79 -32.22 8.46
N VAL A 100 -29.88 -31.15 7.69
CA VAL A 100 -31.10 -30.36 7.53
C VAL A 100 -31.60 -30.52 6.11
N THR A 101 -32.89 -30.77 5.93
CA THR A 101 -33.53 -30.93 4.63
C THR A 101 -34.76 -30.05 4.54
N GLY A 102 -34.80 -29.15 3.57
CA GLY A 102 -35.90 -28.23 3.32
C GLY A 102 -36.84 -28.73 2.22
N THR A 103 -37.96 -28.04 2.09
CA THR A 103 -38.89 -28.19 0.97
C THR A 103 -38.91 -26.86 0.23
N GLY A 104 -38.91 -26.82 -1.11
CA GLY A 104 -38.73 -25.54 -1.84
C GLY A 104 -39.58 -24.35 -1.38
N GLY A 105 -39.08 -23.13 -1.61
CA GLY A 105 -39.56 -21.86 -1.01
C GLY A 105 -38.57 -21.35 0.04
N ASP A 106 -38.86 -20.30 0.80
CA ASP A 106 -37.84 -19.64 1.65
C ASP A 106 -37.85 -20.18 3.10
N GLN A 107 -36.67 -20.50 3.65
CA GLN A 107 -36.43 -21.12 4.96
C GLN A 107 -35.22 -20.50 5.65
N THR A 108 -35.20 -20.51 6.98
CA THR A 108 -34.02 -20.05 7.74
C THR A 108 -33.59 -21.07 8.78
N LEU A 109 -32.34 -21.52 8.70
CA LEU A 109 -31.69 -22.33 9.72
C LEU A 109 -30.70 -21.46 10.50
N ILE A 110 -30.88 -21.37 11.81
CA ILE A 110 -29.97 -20.70 12.73
C ILE A 110 -29.27 -21.79 13.56
N LEU A 111 -27.96 -21.88 13.48
CA LEU A 111 -27.14 -22.69 14.37
C LEU A 111 -26.65 -21.79 15.51
N ASP A 112 -27.17 -22.02 16.71
CA ASP A 112 -26.89 -21.22 17.89
C ASP A 112 -25.99 -21.98 18.86
N PHE A 113 -24.81 -21.42 19.11
CA PHE A 113 -23.73 -22.03 19.87
C PHE A 113 -23.60 -21.53 21.32
N LEU A 114 -24.62 -20.84 21.86
CA LEU A 114 -24.67 -20.41 23.28
C LEU A 114 -24.13 -21.48 24.26
N GLY A 115 -22.91 -21.25 24.78
CA GLY A 115 -22.25 -22.11 25.77
C GLY A 115 -20.87 -22.67 25.41
N GLY A 116 -20.25 -22.23 24.31
CA GLY A 116 -18.83 -22.47 24.03
C GLY A 116 -18.50 -23.89 23.57
N THR A 117 -18.00 -23.99 22.32
CA THR A 117 -17.47 -25.15 21.60
C THR A 117 -18.44 -26.32 21.31
N PHE A 118 -18.60 -26.63 20.02
CA PHE A 118 -18.62 -28.01 19.54
C PHE A 118 -17.16 -28.53 19.49
N GLY A 119 -16.50 -28.71 20.64
CA GLY A 119 -15.10 -29.17 20.69
C GLY A 119 -15.00 -30.69 20.41
N ALA A 120 -13.97 -31.26 19.80
CA ALA A 120 -12.67 -30.76 19.37
C ALA A 120 -12.15 -31.69 18.25
N GLY A 121 -11.40 -31.17 17.27
CA GLY A 121 -10.74 -31.98 16.26
C GLY A 121 -11.70 -32.89 15.50
N ILE A 122 -12.52 -32.30 14.64
CA ILE A 122 -13.40 -33.04 13.76
C ILE A 122 -12.53 -33.95 12.88
N ALA A 123 -12.51 -35.24 13.20
CA ALA A 123 -11.91 -36.26 12.36
C ALA A 123 -12.52 -36.18 10.95
N ALA A 124 -11.72 -36.43 9.92
CA ALA A 124 -12.17 -36.40 8.52
C ALA A 124 -13.56 -37.06 8.35
N ASN A 125 -14.52 -36.30 7.79
CA ASN A 125 -15.91 -36.68 7.48
C ASN A 125 -17.00 -36.47 8.57
N VAL A 126 -16.85 -35.51 9.48
CA VAL A 126 -17.86 -35.10 10.49
C VAL A 126 -18.21 -33.61 10.23
N GLY A 127 -19.49 -33.21 10.23
CA GLY A 127 -19.88 -31.84 9.83
C GLY A 127 -21.39 -31.54 9.88
N VAL A 128 -21.81 -30.35 9.44
CA VAL A 128 -23.22 -30.03 9.20
C VAL A 128 -23.50 -30.16 7.70
N GLU A 129 -24.59 -30.85 7.37
CA GLU A 129 -25.12 -30.93 6.02
C GLU A 129 -26.47 -30.21 5.99
N VAL A 130 -26.63 -29.26 5.08
CA VAL A 130 -27.85 -28.46 4.97
C VAL A 130 -28.31 -28.49 3.52
N ASP A 131 -29.55 -28.86 3.29
CA ASP A 131 -30.28 -28.67 2.05
C ASP A 131 -31.51 -27.88 2.46
N LEU A 132 -31.69 -26.63 2.01
CA LEU A 132 -32.90 -25.84 2.31
C LEU A 132 -33.93 -25.93 1.17
N GLY A 133 -33.65 -26.72 0.14
CA GLY A 133 -34.51 -26.84 -1.03
C GLY A 133 -34.27 -25.73 -2.05
N ALA A 134 -35.21 -25.58 -2.99
CA ALA A 134 -35.09 -24.67 -4.14
C ALA A 134 -35.78 -23.31 -3.88
N GLY A 135 -35.58 -22.72 -2.70
CA GLY A 135 -36.09 -21.39 -2.33
C GLY A 135 -35.54 -20.24 -3.16
N THR A 136 -35.94 -19.00 -2.86
CA THR A 136 -35.25 -17.80 -3.36
C THR A 136 -34.87 -16.81 -2.25
N GLY A 137 -35.04 -17.23 -0.99
CA GLY A 137 -34.68 -16.49 0.21
C GLY A 137 -34.27 -17.42 1.35
N ASP A 138 -33.67 -18.57 1.03
CA ASP A 138 -33.17 -19.47 2.07
C ASP A 138 -31.93 -18.86 2.75
N SER A 139 -31.82 -19.01 4.08
CA SER A 139 -30.73 -18.45 4.88
C SER A 139 -30.18 -19.45 5.90
N LEU A 140 -28.85 -19.59 5.94
CA LEU A 140 -28.12 -20.30 6.99
C LEU A 140 -27.34 -19.27 7.82
N LYS A 141 -27.65 -19.22 9.12
CA LYS A 141 -27.04 -18.29 10.08
C LYS A 141 -26.29 -19.02 11.19
N PHE A 142 -25.12 -18.53 11.56
CA PHE A 142 -24.37 -18.97 12.74
C PHE A 142 -24.46 -17.87 13.80
N ARG A 143 -24.71 -18.23 15.06
CA ARG A 143 -24.75 -17.28 16.19
C ARG A 143 -23.72 -17.64 17.27
N GLY A 144 -22.88 -16.66 17.59
CA GLY A 144 -21.92 -16.66 18.69
C GLY A 144 -22.50 -16.41 20.09
N THR A 145 -21.59 -16.25 21.03
CA THR A 145 -21.77 -16.10 22.47
C THR A 145 -21.13 -14.81 22.97
N LYS A 146 -21.48 -14.46 24.22
CA LYS A 146 -20.79 -13.66 25.29
C LYS A 146 -19.26 -13.47 25.30
N THR A 147 -18.54 -14.26 24.53
CA THR A 147 -17.09 -14.43 24.63
C THR A 147 -16.54 -14.96 23.31
N ALA A 148 -15.26 -14.64 23.03
CA ALA A 148 -14.46 -15.17 21.93
C ALA A 148 -14.85 -16.59 21.47
N ASP A 149 -15.33 -16.67 20.24
CA ASP A 149 -15.74 -17.84 19.50
C ASP A 149 -14.81 -18.07 18.30
N THR A 150 -14.65 -19.34 17.95
CA THR A 150 -13.81 -19.75 16.81
C THR A 150 -14.60 -20.69 15.93
N TYR A 151 -14.89 -20.25 14.72
CA TYR A 151 -15.61 -21.02 13.71
C TYR A 151 -14.62 -21.52 12.65
N VAL A 152 -14.08 -22.72 12.88
CA VAL A 152 -13.15 -23.39 11.94
C VAL A 152 -13.84 -24.59 11.31
N PHE A 153 -14.10 -24.50 10.00
CA PHE A 153 -14.55 -25.64 9.21
C PHE A 153 -13.32 -26.38 8.69
N GLY A 154 -13.08 -27.60 9.18
CA GLY A 154 -11.90 -28.40 8.80
C GLY A 154 -11.86 -28.77 7.31
N SER A 155 -10.94 -29.66 6.91
CA SER A 155 -10.69 -30.03 5.49
C SER A 155 -11.88 -30.63 4.71
N ALA A 156 -13.03 -30.86 5.36
CA ALA A 156 -14.27 -31.33 4.73
C ALA A 156 -15.34 -30.23 4.56
N GLY A 157 -15.12 -29.03 5.13
CA GLY A 157 -16.07 -27.90 5.07
C GLY A 157 -17.40 -28.14 5.80
N ILE A 158 -18.32 -27.18 5.66
CA ILE A 158 -19.77 -27.41 5.79
C ILE A 158 -20.24 -27.92 4.44
N SER A 159 -20.93 -29.05 4.41
CA SER A 159 -21.42 -29.66 3.16
C SER A 159 -22.89 -29.31 2.95
N ILE A 160 -23.21 -28.19 2.32
CA ILE A 160 -24.59 -27.86 1.97
C ILE A 160 -24.99 -28.74 0.76
N ASN A 161 -25.87 -29.74 0.95
CA ASN A 161 -26.19 -30.78 -0.07
C ASN A 161 -27.29 -30.28 -1.03
N THR A 162 -27.06 -30.45 -2.33
CA THR A 162 -28.10 -30.58 -3.35
C THR A 162 -27.80 -31.79 -4.26
N ASP A 163 -28.88 -32.42 -4.75
CA ASP A 163 -29.07 -33.82 -5.21
C ASP A 163 -28.06 -34.46 -6.23
N THR A 164 -28.12 -35.81 -6.24
CA THR A 164 -27.33 -36.96 -6.73
C THR A 164 -26.70 -37.03 -8.13
N ILE A 165 -26.36 -35.94 -8.80
CA ILE A 165 -25.49 -36.01 -10.00
C ILE A 165 -24.30 -35.08 -9.84
N LYS A 166 -23.09 -35.65 -9.93
CA LYS A 166 -21.80 -35.03 -9.60
C LYS A 166 -21.61 -33.58 -10.10
N ASP A 167 -21.02 -32.81 -9.18
CA ASP A 167 -20.29 -31.54 -9.31
C ASP A 167 -21.12 -30.28 -9.62
N ILE A 168 -21.60 -29.69 -8.51
CA ILE A 168 -21.91 -28.29 -8.18
C ILE A 168 -22.75 -27.50 -9.19
N THR A 169 -24.03 -27.23 -8.86
CA THR A 169 -24.74 -26.01 -9.31
C THR A 169 -25.84 -25.59 -8.33
N TYR A 170 -25.79 -24.31 -7.99
CA TYR A 170 -26.60 -23.54 -7.05
C TYR A 170 -28.01 -23.24 -7.57
N ALA A 171 -29.04 -23.57 -6.78
CA ALA A 171 -30.37 -22.99 -6.95
C ALA A 171 -31.08 -22.94 -5.59
N GLY A 172 -31.08 -21.76 -4.96
CA GLY A 172 -32.09 -21.40 -3.97
C GLY A 172 -31.67 -21.03 -2.55
N VAL A 173 -30.36 -20.91 -2.27
CA VAL A 173 -29.84 -20.27 -1.05
C VAL A 173 -29.08 -19.01 -1.47
N GLU A 174 -29.62 -17.85 -1.10
CA GLU A 174 -29.12 -16.56 -1.58
C GLU A 174 -28.17 -15.88 -0.60
N ASN A 175 -28.28 -16.15 0.71
CA ASN A 175 -27.47 -15.51 1.76
C ASN A 175 -26.91 -16.51 2.80
N PHE A 176 -25.59 -16.73 2.79
CA PHE A 176 -24.85 -17.38 3.89
C PHE A 176 -24.28 -16.30 4.81
N VAL A 177 -24.85 -16.19 6.02
CA VAL A 177 -24.53 -15.10 6.95
C VAL A 177 -23.93 -15.66 8.22
N VAL A 178 -22.75 -15.17 8.60
CA VAL A 178 -22.12 -15.49 9.88
C VAL A 178 -22.19 -14.24 10.74
N THR A 179 -22.82 -14.35 11.91
CA THR A 179 -22.86 -13.26 12.88
C THR A 179 -22.14 -13.69 14.14
N LEU A 180 -20.98 -13.08 14.32
CA LEU A 180 -20.17 -13.04 15.51
C LEU A 180 -20.68 -11.83 16.30
N THR A 181 -20.95 -11.99 17.59
CA THR A 181 -21.78 -11.01 18.33
C THR A 181 -21.02 -10.24 19.39
N ASP A 182 -19.85 -10.74 19.83
CA ASP A 182 -19.02 -10.08 20.85
C ASP A 182 -17.71 -10.86 21.12
N GLY A 183 -16.75 -10.20 21.79
CA GLY A 183 -15.45 -10.80 22.09
C GLY A 183 -14.53 -10.78 20.88
N ASP A 184 -13.31 -11.30 21.05
CA ASP A 184 -12.37 -11.44 19.92
C ASP A 184 -12.69 -12.75 19.19
N ASP A 185 -13.38 -12.66 18.05
CA ASP A 185 -13.86 -13.80 17.29
C ASP A 185 -12.99 -14.10 16.05
N SER A 186 -12.99 -15.35 15.60
CA SER A 186 -12.28 -15.75 14.37
C SER A 186 -13.14 -16.59 13.45
N PHE A 187 -13.25 -16.12 12.20
CA PHE A 187 -13.88 -16.83 11.09
C PHE A 187 -12.90 -17.04 9.95
N SER A 188 -12.78 -18.29 9.48
CA SER A 188 -12.00 -18.63 8.31
C SER A 188 -12.78 -19.55 7.38
N GLY A 189 -13.18 -19.03 6.22
CA GLY A 189 -13.68 -19.82 5.09
C GLY A 189 -12.60 -20.69 4.41
N ALA A 190 -11.32 -20.51 4.76
CA ALA A 190 -10.22 -21.24 4.14
C ALA A 190 -10.19 -22.73 4.55
N GLY A 191 -10.59 -23.61 3.62
CA GLY A 191 -10.23 -25.03 3.66
C GLY A 191 -8.80 -25.21 3.15
N ASN A 192 -7.88 -25.61 4.04
CA ASN A 192 -6.46 -25.81 3.69
C ASN A 192 -6.32 -26.91 2.62
N ALA A 193 -6.13 -26.51 1.36
CA ALA A 193 -6.03 -27.40 0.21
C ALA A 193 -4.65 -28.11 0.17
N ALA A 194 -4.45 -29.08 1.05
CA ALA A 194 -3.42 -30.09 0.82
C ALA A 194 -3.92 -31.07 -0.26
N THR A 195 -3.52 -30.81 -1.51
CA THR A 195 -3.63 -31.68 -2.71
C THR A 195 -4.97 -31.70 -3.47
N GLY A 196 -5.15 -30.75 -4.40
CA GLY A 196 -5.79 -31.00 -5.69
C GLY A 196 -7.30 -31.22 -5.75
N GLY A 197 -8.08 -30.63 -4.84
CA GLY A 197 -9.54 -30.53 -4.92
C GLY A 197 -9.99 -29.16 -4.44
N SER A 198 -11.00 -28.57 -5.09
CA SER A 198 -11.50 -27.21 -4.86
C SER A 198 -11.71 -26.91 -3.38
N THR A 199 -11.29 -25.70 -3.00
CA THR A 199 -11.64 -24.98 -1.77
C THR A 199 -13.16 -24.99 -1.52
N PRO A 200 -13.64 -25.02 -0.25
CA PRO A 200 -15.01 -25.44 0.06
C PRO A 200 -16.08 -24.36 -0.15
N PHE A 201 -15.69 -23.10 -0.34
CA PHE A 201 -16.60 -21.97 -0.54
C PHE A 201 -16.14 -21.22 -1.78
N THR A 202 -16.94 -21.30 -2.85
CA THR A 202 -16.81 -20.50 -4.07
C THR A 202 -18.02 -19.56 -4.23
N ALA A 203 -18.75 -19.31 -3.14
CA ALA A 203 -20.00 -18.59 -3.10
C ALA A 203 -19.90 -17.45 -2.08
N VAL A 204 -20.55 -16.33 -2.39
CA VAL A 204 -20.53 -15.11 -1.57
C VAL A 204 -20.92 -15.41 -0.12
N VAL A 205 -20.01 -15.10 0.80
CA VAL A 205 -20.18 -15.16 2.24
C VAL A 205 -20.34 -13.74 2.77
N THR A 206 -21.31 -13.52 3.66
CA THR A 206 -21.37 -12.30 4.47
C THR A 206 -21.02 -12.61 5.92
N VAL A 207 -19.99 -11.95 6.45
CA VAL A 207 -19.52 -12.09 7.84
C VAL A 207 -19.72 -10.77 8.57
N TYR A 208 -20.18 -10.84 9.81
CA TYR A 208 -20.23 -9.75 10.76
C TYR A 208 -19.44 -10.18 12.00
N GLY A 209 -18.37 -9.46 12.36
CA GLY A 209 -17.51 -9.67 13.54
C GLY A 209 -18.18 -9.23 14.84
N GLY A 210 -18.86 -8.10 14.80
CA GLY A 210 -19.64 -7.62 15.94
C GLY A 210 -18.84 -6.68 16.82
N ALA A 211 -18.43 -7.11 18.02
CA ALA A 211 -17.71 -6.23 18.95
C ALA A 211 -16.52 -6.95 19.57
N GLY A 212 -15.31 -6.44 19.39
CA GLY A 212 -14.05 -7.04 19.83
C GLY A 212 -13.01 -6.90 18.72
N ASN A 213 -11.88 -7.57 18.85
CA ASN A 213 -10.86 -7.56 17.80
C ASN A 213 -10.95 -8.86 17.00
N ASP A 214 -11.67 -8.84 15.89
CA ASP A 214 -12.03 -10.02 15.12
C ASP A 214 -11.02 -10.32 14.01
N THR A 215 -10.91 -11.58 13.60
CA THR A 215 -10.12 -11.98 12.43
C THR A 215 -11.01 -12.70 11.42
N LEU A 216 -11.21 -12.08 10.25
CA LEU A 216 -12.19 -12.48 9.26
C LEU A 216 -11.52 -12.89 7.94
N ARG A 217 -11.98 -13.99 7.35
CA ARG A 217 -11.58 -14.44 6.00
C ARG A 217 -12.74 -15.12 5.29
N GLY A 218 -13.15 -14.56 4.15
CA GLY A 218 -14.29 -15.00 3.35
C GLY A 218 -14.12 -16.38 2.70
N GLY A 219 -12.93 -16.64 2.14
CA GLY A 219 -12.68 -17.84 1.34
C GLY A 219 -12.49 -17.43 -0.11
N ASP A 220 -12.90 -18.26 -1.07
CA ASP A 220 -12.97 -17.83 -2.47
C ASP A 220 -14.39 -17.32 -2.76
N GLY A 221 -14.54 -16.29 -3.58
CA GLY A 221 -15.81 -15.63 -3.82
C GLY A 221 -15.69 -14.12 -3.76
N ALA A 222 -16.80 -13.43 -3.97
CA ALA A 222 -16.88 -11.98 -3.75
C ALA A 222 -17.60 -11.76 -2.41
N ASP A 223 -16.85 -11.79 -1.32
CA ASP A 223 -17.37 -11.87 0.03
C ASP A 223 -17.60 -10.47 0.64
N ILE A 224 -18.41 -10.39 1.70
CA ILE A 224 -18.66 -9.15 2.45
C ILE A 224 -18.25 -9.41 3.90
N LEU A 225 -17.18 -8.79 4.34
CA LEU A 225 -16.64 -8.92 5.69
C LEU A 225 -16.84 -7.60 6.42
N ASN A 226 -17.61 -7.63 7.52
CA ASN A 226 -17.85 -6.47 8.36
C ASN A 226 -17.20 -6.74 9.73
N GLY A 227 -16.24 -5.93 10.14
CA GLY A 227 -15.55 -6.02 11.42
C GLY A 227 -16.50 -5.68 12.57
N GLY A 228 -16.86 -4.41 12.70
CA GLY A 228 -17.84 -3.98 13.70
C GLY A 228 -17.22 -2.97 14.66
N LEU A 229 -17.21 -3.23 15.96
CA LEU A 229 -16.50 -2.39 16.94
C LEU A 229 -15.23 -3.09 17.38
N GLY A 230 -14.11 -2.37 17.51
CA GLY A 230 -12.82 -2.91 17.91
C GLY A 230 -11.84 -2.90 16.75
N ASN A 231 -10.68 -3.53 16.91
CA ASN A 231 -9.61 -3.53 15.91
C ASN A 231 -9.61 -4.87 15.17
N ASP A 232 -10.27 -4.89 14.03
CA ASP A 232 -10.51 -6.10 13.26
C ASP A 232 -9.42 -6.35 12.21
N THR A 233 -9.26 -7.59 11.78
CA THR A 233 -8.27 -8.00 10.78
C THR A 233 -8.93 -8.85 9.70
N PHE A 234 -8.94 -8.33 8.48
CA PHE A 234 -9.34 -9.04 7.27
C PHE A 234 -8.11 -9.71 6.66
N THR A 235 -8.13 -11.03 6.53
CA THR A 235 -7.00 -11.78 5.96
C THR A 235 -7.38 -12.41 4.63
N THR A 236 -6.46 -12.37 3.66
CA THR A 236 -6.66 -12.99 2.35
C THR A 236 -5.88 -14.31 2.20
N GLY A 237 -6.17 -15.06 1.15
CA GLY A 237 -5.35 -16.21 0.75
C GLY A 237 -4.04 -15.84 0.09
N ALA A 238 -3.20 -16.85 -0.18
CA ALA A 238 -1.94 -16.67 -0.91
C ALA A 238 -2.14 -16.43 -2.42
N VAL A 239 -3.38 -16.53 -2.90
CA VAL A 239 -3.81 -16.36 -4.29
C VAL A 239 -5.12 -15.58 -4.30
N ALA A 240 -5.47 -15.05 -5.47
CA ALA A 240 -6.76 -14.40 -5.73
C ALA A 240 -7.95 -15.24 -5.24
N ASP A 241 -8.71 -14.69 -4.31
CA ASP A 241 -9.93 -15.29 -3.76
C ASP A 241 -11.19 -14.76 -4.46
N GLY A 242 -11.18 -13.54 -4.96
CA GLY A 242 -12.31 -12.90 -5.66
C GLY A 242 -12.41 -11.43 -5.28
N ALA A 243 -13.58 -10.81 -5.45
CA ALA A 243 -13.76 -9.37 -5.26
C ALA A 243 -14.49 -9.09 -3.93
N ASP A 244 -13.74 -8.95 -2.85
CA ASP A 244 -14.25 -8.86 -1.50
C ASP A 244 -14.64 -7.43 -1.11
N THR A 245 -15.47 -7.28 -0.08
CA THR A 245 -15.80 -6.00 0.55
C THR A 245 -15.39 -6.07 2.02
N LEU A 246 -14.43 -5.24 2.42
CA LEU A 246 -13.85 -5.20 3.76
C LEU A 246 -14.31 -3.92 4.46
N ASN A 247 -15.29 -4.02 5.35
CA ASN A 247 -15.81 -2.88 6.10
C ASN A 247 -15.30 -2.96 7.55
N GLY A 248 -14.40 -2.05 7.94
CA GLY A 248 -13.78 -2.07 9.27
C GLY A 248 -14.79 -1.84 10.39
N GLY A 249 -15.59 -0.78 10.27
CA GLY A 249 -16.46 -0.30 11.33
C GLY A 249 -15.75 0.72 12.21
N GLY A 250 -15.74 0.50 13.52
CA GLY A 250 -15.20 1.41 14.50
C GLY A 250 -13.99 0.84 15.22
N GLY A 251 -12.81 1.40 14.97
CA GLY A 251 -11.56 1.04 15.61
C GLY A 251 -10.42 1.23 14.61
N ASN A 252 -9.31 0.51 14.79
CA ASN A 252 -8.21 0.52 13.85
C ASN A 252 -8.13 -0.84 13.16
N ASP A 253 -8.79 -0.94 12.02
CA ASP A 253 -8.96 -2.19 11.29
C ASP A 253 -7.84 -2.43 10.27
N THR A 254 -7.54 -3.70 9.99
CA THR A 254 -6.42 -4.13 9.15
C THR A 254 -6.89 -4.93 7.93
N ALA A 255 -6.48 -4.52 6.74
CA ALA A 255 -6.47 -5.36 5.55
C ALA A 255 -5.09 -6.02 5.39
N ASP A 256 -5.04 -7.34 5.61
CA ASP A 256 -3.80 -8.12 5.63
C ASP A 256 -3.67 -9.02 4.38
N TYR A 257 -2.87 -8.54 3.43
CA TYR A 257 -2.48 -9.24 2.20
C TYR A 257 -1.06 -9.82 2.30
N SER A 258 -0.46 -9.89 3.49
CA SER A 258 0.94 -10.30 3.70
C SER A 258 1.29 -11.71 3.23
N THR A 259 0.30 -12.54 2.91
CA THR A 259 0.51 -13.88 2.36
C THR A 259 0.53 -13.94 0.83
N ARG A 260 0.25 -12.82 0.14
CA ARG A 260 0.28 -12.71 -1.32
C ARG A 260 1.72 -12.74 -1.83
N THR A 261 1.94 -13.54 -2.85
CA THR A 261 3.25 -13.68 -3.50
C THR A 261 3.35 -12.92 -4.82
N ALA A 262 2.21 -12.45 -5.34
CA ALA A 262 2.15 -11.63 -6.55
C ALA A 262 1.88 -10.18 -6.14
N ALA A 263 2.27 -9.25 -7.00
CA ALA A 263 2.01 -7.84 -6.81
C ALA A 263 0.52 -7.57 -6.52
N VAL A 264 0.22 -6.69 -5.57
CA VAL A 264 -1.12 -6.21 -5.22
C VAL A 264 -1.19 -4.70 -5.38
N LYS A 265 -2.41 -4.22 -5.58
CA LYS A 265 -2.75 -2.81 -5.50
C LYS A 265 -3.79 -2.68 -4.39
N LEU A 266 -3.55 -1.88 -3.37
CA LEU A 266 -4.46 -1.68 -2.25
C LEU A 266 -4.81 -0.19 -2.14
N ILE A 267 -6.09 0.15 -2.17
CA ILE A 267 -6.57 1.54 -2.05
C ILE A 267 -7.69 1.60 -1.01
N ASN A 268 -7.51 2.44 0.01
CA ASN A 268 -8.47 2.68 1.07
C ASN A 268 -9.52 3.76 0.69
N ASP A 269 -10.29 3.53 -0.39
CA ASP A 269 -11.25 4.51 -0.92
C ASP A 269 -12.72 4.04 -0.91
N GLY A 270 -12.98 2.83 -0.41
CA GLY A 270 -14.30 2.20 -0.42
C GLY A 270 -14.79 1.77 -1.80
N ASN A 271 -13.96 1.87 -2.85
CA ASN A 271 -14.29 1.45 -4.21
C ASN A 271 -13.67 0.08 -4.54
N ALA A 272 -14.18 -0.57 -5.59
CA ALA A 272 -13.65 -1.84 -6.09
C ALA A 272 -12.39 -1.58 -6.91
N SER A 273 -11.29 -1.36 -6.20
CA SER A 273 -10.04 -0.78 -6.72
C SER A 273 -8.79 -1.52 -6.20
N SER A 274 -8.99 -2.59 -5.42
CA SER A 274 -7.94 -3.30 -4.69
C SER A 274 -7.80 -4.80 -5.06
N GLY A 275 -6.65 -5.39 -4.74
CA GLY A 275 -6.29 -6.80 -4.94
C GLY A 275 -5.12 -7.02 -5.91
N ALA A 276 -4.92 -8.24 -6.43
CA ALA A 276 -3.80 -8.58 -7.32
C ALA A 276 -3.65 -7.61 -8.51
N ASN A 277 -2.43 -7.10 -8.66
CA ASN A 277 -2.01 -6.21 -9.71
C ASN A 277 -1.71 -7.03 -10.98
N VAL A 278 -2.74 -7.33 -11.76
CA VAL A 278 -2.57 -8.01 -13.06
C VAL A 278 -2.12 -6.97 -14.09
N THR A 279 -0.81 -6.83 -14.24
CA THR A 279 -0.20 -6.06 -15.33
C THR A 279 -0.75 -6.55 -16.67
N ALA A 280 -1.47 -5.66 -17.36
CA ALA A 280 -2.05 -5.79 -18.69
C ALA A 280 -3.32 -6.66 -18.83
N VAL A 281 -4.46 -5.96 -18.84
CA VAL A 281 -5.78 -6.39 -19.35
C VAL A 281 -6.62 -7.20 -18.35
N LEU A 282 -7.44 -6.44 -17.60
CA LEU A 282 -8.59 -6.80 -16.75
C LEU A 282 -8.35 -6.78 -15.22
N GLY A 283 -8.30 -5.57 -14.67
CA GLY A 283 -8.70 -5.29 -13.28
C GLY A 283 -7.73 -5.72 -12.19
N ASP A 284 -7.71 -4.95 -11.13
CA ASP A 284 -7.47 -5.44 -9.77
C ASP A 284 -8.48 -6.58 -9.46
N GLU A 285 -8.27 -7.35 -8.37
CA GLU A 285 -9.25 -8.39 -7.99
C GLU A 285 -10.64 -7.81 -7.74
N GLY A 286 -10.70 -6.50 -7.50
CA GLY A 286 -11.91 -5.71 -7.36
C GLY A 286 -12.36 -5.61 -5.91
N ASP A 287 -11.43 -5.84 -4.98
CA ASP A 287 -11.66 -5.71 -3.56
C ASP A 287 -12.01 -4.26 -3.22
N LYS A 288 -12.93 -4.11 -2.28
CA LYS A 288 -13.35 -2.84 -1.69
C LYS A 288 -12.85 -2.77 -0.28
N ILE A 289 -11.77 -2.03 -0.08
CA ILE A 289 -11.28 -1.71 1.26
C ILE A 289 -12.03 -0.46 1.71
N GLY A 290 -12.85 -0.61 2.75
CA GLY A 290 -13.64 0.47 3.30
C GLY A 290 -12.74 1.56 3.91
N THR A 291 -13.13 2.83 3.76
CA THR A 291 -12.39 4.02 4.25
C THR A 291 -12.11 4.04 5.75
N ASP A 292 -12.68 3.08 6.49
CA ASP A 292 -12.53 2.84 7.92
C ASP A 292 -11.44 1.80 8.24
N VAL A 293 -10.83 1.17 7.24
CA VAL A 293 -9.67 0.28 7.41
C VAL A 293 -8.40 1.14 7.42
N LEU A 294 -7.74 1.27 8.56
CA LEU A 294 -6.60 2.19 8.75
C LEU A 294 -5.22 1.51 8.64
N ILE A 295 -5.17 0.18 8.46
CA ILE A 295 -3.92 -0.56 8.38
C ILE A 295 -3.91 -1.41 7.12
N LEU A 296 -2.93 -1.17 6.24
CA LEU A 296 -2.72 -1.95 5.01
C LEU A 296 -1.40 -2.72 5.12
N LYS A 297 -1.42 -4.00 4.79
CA LYS A 297 -0.21 -4.83 4.72
C LYS A 297 -0.15 -5.59 3.40
N ALA A 298 0.88 -5.33 2.63
CA ALA A 298 1.14 -5.94 1.34
C ALA A 298 2.08 -7.14 1.44
N GLY A 299 2.31 -7.80 0.29
CA GLY A 299 2.88 -9.14 0.16
C GLY A 299 4.36 -9.11 -0.23
N MET A 300 4.78 -10.10 -1.03
CA MET A 300 6.16 -10.19 -1.56
C MET A 300 6.35 -9.53 -2.95
N GLY A 301 5.30 -8.88 -3.47
CA GLY A 301 5.31 -8.34 -4.83
C GLY A 301 5.78 -6.89 -4.85
N ALA A 302 5.99 -6.33 -6.04
CA ALA A 302 6.12 -4.88 -6.20
C ALA A 302 4.71 -4.27 -6.14
N ASP A 303 4.32 -3.82 -4.97
CA ASP A 303 2.97 -3.50 -4.58
C ASP A 303 2.68 -2.00 -4.73
N THR A 304 1.40 -1.63 -4.87
CA THR A 304 0.97 -0.23 -4.90
C THR A 304 -0.06 0.00 -3.81
N LEU A 305 0.24 0.82 -2.83
CA LEU A 305 -0.59 1.05 -1.66
C LEU A 305 -0.99 2.52 -1.57
N THR A 306 -2.27 2.77 -1.30
CA THR A 306 -2.80 4.11 -1.06
C THR A 306 -3.72 4.10 0.16
N GLY A 307 -3.37 4.89 1.16
CA GLY A 307 -4.18 5.14 2.35
C GLY A 307 -5.44 5.96 2.06
N GLY A 308 -6.10 6.38 3.14
CA GLY A 308 -7.39 7.07 3.11
C GLY A 308 -7.25 8.56 3.42
N ALA A 309 -8.22 9.09 4.16
CA ALA A 309 -8.15 10.43 4.75
C ALA A 309 -7.86 10.38 6.26
N GLY A 310 -7.60 9.17 6.79
CA GLY A 310 -7.41 8.88 8.21
C GLY A 310 -5.93 8.91 8.58
N ALA A 311 -5.60 8.51 9.82
CA ALA A 311 -4.20 8.25 10.15
C ALA A 311 -3.92 6.77 9.85
N ASP A 312 -3.30 6.52 8.71
CA ASP A 312 -3.09 5.20 8.16
C ASP A 312 -1.72 4.61 8.58
N THR A 313 -1.63 3.30 8.69
CA THR A 313 -0.36 2.56 8.83
C THR A 313 -0.23 1.59 7.69
N ILE A 314 0.75 1.83 6.81
CA ILE A 314 0.95 1.06 5.59
C ILE A 314 2.29 0.33 5.67
N SER A 315 2.30 -0.94 5.29
CA SER A 315 3.49 -1.78 5.16
C SER A 315 3.49 -2.41 3.78
N GLY A 316 4.51 -2.08 2.98
CA GLY A 316 4.74 -2.63 1.64
C GLY A 316 5.11 -4.10 1.69
N GLY A 317 6.03 -4.45 2.59
CA GLY A 317 6.53 -5.81 2.71
C GLY A 317 7.77 -6.01 1.84
N PRO A 318 8.11 -7.26 1.45
CA PRO A 318 9.20 -7.44 0.49
C PRO A 318 8.78 -7.07 -0.93
N GLY A 319 9.56 -6.30 -1.66
CA GLY A 319 9.22 -5.83 -3.00
C GLY A 319 9.72 -4.42 -3.23
N ASP A 320 9.70 -3.97 -4.48
CA ASP A 320 9.92 -2.55 -4.79
C ASP A 320 8.53 -1.89 -4.82
N ASP A 321 8.10 -1.31 -3.71
CA ASP A 321 6.72 -0.88 -3.50
C ASP A 321 6.52 0.61 -3.79
N THR A 322 5.28 0.99 -4.11
CA THR A 322 4.86 2.40 -4.21
C THR A 322 3.79 2.67 -3.18
N ILE A 323 4.05 3.58 -2.25
CA ILE A 323 3.21 3.84 -1.08
C ILE A 323 2.80 5.31 -1.06
N ALA A 324 1.51 5.58 -0.89
CA ALA A 324 0.97 6.91 -0.65
C ALA A 324 0.07 6.90 0.60
N GLY A 325 0.32 7.78 1.56
CA GLY A 325 -0.56 7.93 2.73
C GLY A 325 -1.93 8.51 2.38
N ALA A 326 -1.97 9.35 1.34
CA ALA A 326 -3.07 10.27 1.06
C ALA A 326 -3.27 11.23 2.25
N GLY A 327 -4.49 11.54 2.68
CA GLY A 327 -4.69 12.55 3.72
C GLY A 327 -4.56 11.92 5.10
N GLY A 328 -3.90 12.55 6.06
CA GLY A 328 -3.69 11.86 7.32
C GLY A 328 -2.55 12.37 8.17
N THR A 329 -2.02 11.47 8.98
CA THR A 329 -0.72 11.61 9.66
C THR A 329 -0.28 10.17 9.76
N ASP A 330 0.40 9.75 8.72
CA ASP A 330 0.49 8.36 8.34
C ASP A 330 1.84 7.78 8.75
N VAL A 331 1.89 6.45 8.88
CA VAL A 331 3.13 5.71 9.05
C VAL A 331 3.29 4.80 7.86
N LEU A 332 4.22 5.17 6.99
CA LEU A 332 4.53 4.47 5.74
C LEU A 332 5.81 3.65 5.97
N ASN A 333 5.72 2.34 5.76
CA ASN A 333 6.87 1.43 5.89
C ASN A 333 7.07 0.74 4.53
N GLY A 334 8.20 1.00 3.88
CA GLY A 334 8.60 0.30 2.65
C GLY A 334 8.92 -1.16 2.93
N ASP A 335 9.64 -1.40 4.03
CA ASP A 335 10.14 -2.71 4.47
C ASP A 335 11.35 -3.19 3.67
N ALA A 336 11.24 -4.04 2.65
CA ALA A 336 12.43 -4.60 2.01
C ALA A 336 12.35 -4.59 0.47
N GLY A 337 13.21 -3.80 -0.15
CA GLY A 337 13.30 -3.58 -1.58
C GLY A 337 13.51 -2.08 -1.80
N ASN A 338 13.41 -1.63 -3.04
CA ASN A 338 13.60 -0.21 -3.35
C ASN A 338 12.24 0.47 -3.44
N ASP A 339 11.83 1.10 -2.35
CA ASP A 339 10.47 1.60 -2.17
C ASP A 339 10.35 3.07 -2.57
N THR A 340 9.15 3.48 -3.00
CA THR A 340 8.82 4.85 -3.36
C THR A 340 7.65 5.35 -2.52
N PHE A 341 7.87 6.42 -1.76
CA PHE A 341 6.83 7.17 -1.05
C PHE A 341 6.34 8.32 -1.95
N ASP A 342 5.10 8.26 -2.41
CA ASP A 342 4.46 9.32 -3.21
C ASP A 342 3.64 10.23 -2.30
N GLU A 343 4.18 11.41 -2.00
CA GLU A 343 3.57 12.41 -1.13
C GLU A 343 2.50 13.27 -1.82
N GLY A 344 2.09 12.89 -3.04
CA GLY A 344 0.96 13.49 -3.72
C GLY A 344 1.16 14.95 -4.12
N SER A 345 0.06 15.64 -4.43
CA SER A 345 0.09 16.96 -5.10
C SER A 345 -0.16 18.17 -4.20
N ALA A 346 -0.48 17.94 -2.93
CA ALA A 346 -0.82 18.97 -1.96
C ALA A 346 -0.58 18.44 -0.55
N SER A 347 -0.42 19.36 0.41
CA SER A 347 -0.16 18.95 1.78
C SER A 347 -1.22 18.02 2.34
N ASN A 348 -0.75 16.91 2.89
CA ASN A 348 -1.55 15.72 3.12
C ASN A 348 -1.43 15.19 4.56
N GLY A 349 -0.35 15.46 5.28
CA GLY A 349 -0.20 14.97 6.64
C GLY A 349 1.11 15.38 7.26
N GLY A 350 1.38 14.93 8.49
CA GLY A 350 2.74 14.93 9.03
C GLY A 350 3.23 13.50 9.04
N ASP A 351 3.66 13.00 7.89
CA ASP A 351 3.79 11.57 7.65
C ASP A 351 5.16 11.06 8.09
N VAL A 352 5.25 9.80 8.49
CA VAL A 352 6.51 9.12 8.84
C VAL A 352 6.85 8.14 7.73
N LEU A 353 7.91 8.44 6.98
CA LEU A 353 8.38 7.62 5.87
C LEU A 353 9.56 6.78 6.37
N ASN A 354 9.38 5.46 6.49
CA ASN A 354 10.43 4.51 6.87
C ASN A 354 10.75 3.65 5.65
N GLY A 355 11.91 3.85 5.02
CA GLY A 355 12.29 3.10 3.81
C GLY A 355 12.52 1.64 4.14
N GLY A 356 13.53 1.37 4.96
CA GLY A 356 13.80 0.04 5.48
C GLY A 356 15.07 -0.53 4.87
N ALA A 357 14.96 -1.64 4.15
CA ALA A 357 16.11 -2.31 3.55
C ALA A 357 16.07 -2.20 2.02
N GLY A 358 16.92 -1.35 1.46
CA GLY A 358 17.07 -1.24 0.02
C GLY A 358 17.61 0.14 -0.31
N THR A 359 17.06 0.76 -1.34
CA THR A 359 17.36 2.13 -1.74
C THR A 359 16.06 2.82 -2.03
N ASP A 360 15.64 3.65 -1.09
CA ASP A 360 14.26 4.15 -1.01
C ASP A 360 14.17 5.61 -1.43
N LEU A 361 13.00 6.01 -1.92
CA LEU A 361 12.74 7.33 -2.50
C LEU A 361 11.56 8.03 -1.81
N ALA A 362 11.80 9.20 -1.22
CA ALA A 362 10.76 10.16 -0.89
C ALA A 362 10.48 11.06 -2.11
N SER A 363 9.28 10.94 -2.70
CA SER A 363 8.89 11.67 -3.91
C SER A 363 7.83 12.72 -3.63
N TYR A 364 8.25 13.99 -3.73
CA TYR A 364 7.41 15.19 -3.75
C TYR A 364 7.16 15.71 -5.18
N ALA A 365 7.43 14.90 -6.21
CA ALA A 365 7.39 15.28 -7.63
C ALA A 365 6.09 15.95 -8.10
N SER A 366 4.97 15.67 -7.42
CA SER A 366 3.66 16.23 -7.75
C SER A 366 3.35 17.55 -7.02
N ARG A 367 4.21 18.01 -6.10
CA ARG A 367 4.04 19.26 -5.36
C ARG A 367 4.30 20.46 -6.25
N SER A 368 3.61 21.56 -5.97
CA SER A 368 3.75 22.83 -6.72
C SER A 368 4.28 23.98 -5.86
N LEU A 369 4.43 23.74 -4.57
CA LEU A 369 4.99 24.68 -3.60
C LEU A 369 6.34 24.13 -3.12
N ALA A 370 7.16 25.04 -2.58
CA ALA A 370 8.46 24.69 -2.03
C ALA A 370 8.34 23.67 -0.89
N VAL A 371 9.17 22.62 -0.96
CA VAL A 371 9.40 21.65 0.10
C VAL A 371 10.76 21.86 0.76
N LEU A 372 10.83 21.56 2.05
CA LEU A 372 12.08 21.33 2.77
C LEU A 372 12.16 19.83 3.02
N VAL A 373 13.27 19.18 2.68
CA VAL A 373 13.49 17.78 3.01
C VAL A 373 14.90 17.61 3.53
N THR A 374 15.04 17.01 4.70
CA THR A 374 16.32 16.67 5.32
C THR A 374 16.30 15.21 5.73
N LEU A 375 17.23 14.39 5.22
CA LEU A 375 17.33 12.96 5.54
C LEU A 375 17.94 12.72 6.94
N ASP A 376 17.39 13.38 7.97
CA ASP A 376 17.88 13.40 9.35
C ASP A 376 16.87 12.90 10.38
N ALA A 377 15.70 12.42 9.93
CA ALA A 377 14.58 11.98 10.75
C ALA A 377 13.97 13.06 11.66
N ALA A 378 14.14 14.34 11.36
CA ALA A 378 13.39 15.42 11.99
C ALA A 378 11.98 15.54 11.39
N ALA A 379 10.99 15.88 12.21
CA ALA A 379 9.63 16.14 11.75
C ALA A 379 9.51 17.60 11.25
N LEU A 380 10.20 17.91 10.16
CA LEU A 380 10.30 19.25 9.57
C LEU A 380 10.21 19.22 8.03
N ASP A 381 9.94 18.05 7.45
CA ASP A 381 9.98 17.84 6.02
C ASP A 381 8.62 18.16 5.36
N GLY A 382 8.63 18.23 4.02
CA GLY A 382 7.48 18.52 3.17
C GLY A 382 7.25 20.02 2.95
N GLU A 383 6.02 20.38 2.57
CA GLU A 383 5.61 21.79 2.44
C GLU A 383 5.62 22.50 3.81
N SER A 384 5.61 23.84 3.79
CA SER A 384 5.63 24.65 5.01
C SER A 384 4.50 24.27 6.00
N GLY A 385 4.86 23.59 7.08
CA GLY A 385 3.95 23.22 8.17
C GLY A 385 3.30 21.85 8.03
N GLU A 386 3.71 21.08 7.01
CA GLU A 386 3.35 19.69 6.78
C GLU A 386 3.90 18.79 7.91
N LEU A 387 5.20 18.92 8.19
CA LEU A 387 5.90 18.23 9.29
C LEU A 387 6.04 16.73 9.05
N ASP A 388 6.30 16.35 7.80
CA ASP A 388 6.76 15.01 7.48
C ASP A 388 8.07 14.73 8.21
N LYS A 389 8.34 13.43 8.36
CA LYS A 389 9.52 12.90 8.99
C LYS A 389 10.10 11.82 8.07
N VAL A 390 11.01 12.24 7.20
CA VAL A 390 11.75 11.32 6.33
C VAL A 390 12.87 10.68 7.15
N MET A 391 12.78 9.37 7.33
CA MET A 391 13.73 8.64 8.17
C MET A 391 15.10 8.48 7.49
N ILE A 392 16.12 8.18 8.29
CA ILE A 392 17.51 8.06 7.82
C ILE A 392 17.76 6.82 6.95
N ASP A 393 16.79 5.92 6.87
CA ASP A 393 16.77 4.74 6.01
C ASP A 393 15.99 5.01 4.71
N VAL A 394 15.88 6.28 4.31
CA VAL A 394 15.47 6.71 2.98
C VAL A 394 16.67 7.44 2.35
N GLU A 395 17.11 7.00 1.18
CA GLU A 395 18.34 7.49 0.55
C GLU A 395 18.11 8.55 -0.54
N ASN A 396 16.93 8.59 -1.16
CA ASN A 396 16.69 9.45 -2.30
C ASN A 396 15.54 10.41 -2.06
N VAL A 397 15.63 11.58 -2.69
CA VAL A 397 14.58 12.60 -2.64
C VAL A 397 14.36 13.18 -4.03
N THR A 398 13.10 13.30 -4.42
CA THR A 398 12.69 14.13 -5.55
C THR A 398 11.80 15.26 -5.04
N GLY A 399 12.22 16.51 -5.24
CA GLY A 399 11.43 17.72 -5.01
C GLY A 399 10.30 17.88 -6.02
N GLY A 400 9.65 19.04 -6.02
CA GLY A 400 8.45 19.33 -6.79
C GLY A 400 8.67 20.41 -7.86
N GLY A 401 7.63 21.21 -8.06
CA GLY A 401 7.67 22.42 -8.89
C GLY A 401 7.96 23.70 -8.11
N GLY A 402 8.48 23.56 -6.90
CA GLY A 402 8.68 24.61 -5.90
C GLY A 402 10.01 25.35 -6.06
N ASN A 403 10.51 25.87 -4.95
CA ASN A 403 11.92 26.29 -4.83
C ASN A 403 12.43 25.51 -3.63
N ASP A 404 12.88 24.30 -3.90
CA ASP A 404 12.99 23.26 -2.91
C ASP A 404 14.34 23.31 -2.20
N VAL A 405 14.35 22.87 -0.94
CA VAL A 405 15.59 22.73 -0.16
C VAL A 405 15.70 21.28 0.23
N ILE A 406 16.69 20.58 -0.33
CA ILE A 406 16.91 19.16 -0.11
C ILE A 406 18.32 18.98 0.45
N VAL A 407 18.40 18.32 1.60
CA VAL A 407 19.67 17.96 2.24
C VAL A 407 19.71 16.45 2.39
N GLY A 408 20.71 15.84 1.77
CA GLY A 408 20.99 14.42 1.90
C GLY A 408 21.56 14.07 3.27
N SER A 409 22.24 12.95 3.31
CA SER A 409 22.59 12.22 4.53
C SER A 409 24.09 11.91 4.57
N ALA A 410 24.48 10.90 5.36
CA ALA A 410 25.86 10.44 5.40
C ALA A 410 26.12 9.24 4.47
N VAL A 411 25.12 8.80 3.72
CA VAL A 411 25.21 7.72 2.73
C VAL A 411 24.97 8.31 1.34
N ASP A 412 25.36 7.56 0.31
CA ASP A 412 25.17 7.94 -1.10
C ASP A 412 23.67 8.19 -1.40
N ASN A 413 23.36 9.38 -1.89
CA ASN A 413 22.01 9.84 -2.17
C ASN A 413 21.83 10.26 -3.63
N VAL A 414 20.64 10.06 -4.18
CA VAL A 414 20.20 10.67 -5.45
C VAL A 414 19.17 11.74 -5.12
N LEU A 415 19.53 13.00 -5.36
CA LEU A 415 18.74 14.17 -5.03
C LEU A 415 18.31 14.88 -6.32
N SER A 416 17.01 15.07 -6.51
CA SER A 416 16.46 15.82 -7.64
C SER A 416 15.67 17.01 -7.14
N GLY A 417 16.00 18.23 -7.57
CA GLY A 417 15.28 19.47 -7.23
C GLY A 417 13.92 19.54 -7.92
N GLY A 418 13.90 19.30 -9.23
CA GLY A 418 12.67 19.22 -10.02
C GLY A 418 12.51 20.44 -10.93
N ILE A 419 11.43 21.20 -10.77
CA ILE A 419 11.30 22.50 -11.44
C ILE A 419 11.38 23.55 -10.35
N GLY A 420 12.19 24.59 -10.51
CA GLY A 420 12.32 25.55 -9.44
C GLY A 420 13.56 26.40 -9.44
N THR A 421 13.88 26.95 -8.29
CA THR A 421 15.22 27.45 -8.00
C THR A 421 15.56 26.75 -6.70
N ASP A 422 16.24 25.63 -6.85
CA ASP A 422 16.36 24.62 -5.82
C ASP A 422 17.74 24.70 -5.15
N SER A 423 17.82 24.21 -3.92
CA SER A 423 19.05 24.16 -3.14
C SER A 423 19.26 22.72 -2.67
N LEU A 424 20.23 22.04 -3.26
CA LEU A 424 20.58 20.66 -2.94
C LEU A 424 21.95 20.62 -2.25
N ALA A 425 22.03 19.87 -1.16
CA ALA A 425 23.29 19.54 -0.48
C ALA A 425 23.38 18.01 -0.32
N GLY A 426 24.44 17.39 -0.85
CA GLY A 426 24.66 15.94 -0.87
C GLY A 426 24.90 15.39 0.53
N GLY A 427 26.01 15.78 1.16
CA GLY A 427 26.30 15.42 2.54
C GLY A 427 27.69 14.82 2.70
N LEU A 428 27.78 13.58 3.19
CA LEU A 428 29.08 12.88 3.36
C LEU A 428 29.27 11.68 2.41
N GLY A 429 28.22 11.31 1.67
CA GLY A 429 28.20 10.17 0.76
C GLY A 429 28.70 10.54 -0.64
N ASN A 430 28.79 9.57 -1.53
CA ASN A 430 29.02 9.85 -2.95
C ASN A 430 27.67 10.12 -3.62
N ASP A 431 27.31 11.37 -3.76
CA ASP A 431 25.95 11.78 -4.08
C ASP A 431 25.78 12.07 -5.57
N THR A 432 24.56 11.91 -6.08
CA THR A 432 24.16 12.38 -7.41
C THR A 432 23.14 13.49 -7.27
N LEU A 433 23.50 14.70 -7.69
CA LEU A 433 22.67 15.89 -7.63
C LEU A 433 22.14 16.24 -9.02
N ILE A 434 20.83 16.40 -9.11
CA ILE A 434 20.09 16.80 -10.31
C ILE A 434 19.31 18.06 -9.94
N GLY A 435 19.77 19.24 -10.33
CA GLY A 435 19.02 20.48 -10.08
C GLY A 435 17.64 20.43 -10.72
N GLY A 436 17.63 20.13 -12.03
CA GLY A 436 16.41 20.15 -12.82
C GLY A 436 16.16 21.55 -13.36
N ALA A 437 14.92 21.85 -13.75
CA ALA A 437 14.65 23.09 -14.47
C ALA A 437 14.63 24.32 -13.54
N GLY A 438 15.71 25.08 -13.53
CA GLY A 438 15.76 26.50 -13.23
C GLY A 438 17.18 26.89 -12.82
N ASN A 439 17.34 27.78 -11.85
CA ASN A 439 18.68 28.24 -11.47
C ASN A 439 18.99 27.70 -10.07
N ASP A 440 19.70 26.59 -10.01
CA ASP A 440 19.82 25.81 -8.80
C ASP A 440 21.16 26.06 -8.10
N THR A 441 21.22 25.69 -6.82
CA THR A 441 22.45 25.68 -6.03
C THR A 441 22.71 24.24 -5.59
N LEU A 442 23.77 23.65 -6.12
CA LEU A 442 24.12 22.25 -5.93
C LEU A 442 25.45 22.19 -5.17
N ALA A 443 25.46 21.57 -3.99
CA ALA A 443 26.65 21.34 -3.19
C ALA A 443 26.84 19.83 -2.97
N GLY A 444 27.92 19.25 -3.47
CA GLY A 444 28.25 17.84 -3.21
C GLY A 444 28.60 17.60 -1.74
N ASP A 445 29.33 18.57 -1.15
CA ASP A 445 29.87 18.56 0.20
C ASP A 445 31.08 17.64 0.35
N ALA A 446 30.93 16.39 0.80
CA ALA A 446 32.05 15.47 0.95
C ALA A 446 31.69 14.11 0.37
N GLY A 447 32.62 13.51 -0.34
CA GLY A 447 32.33 12.35 -1.18
C GLY A 447 32.83 12.60 -2.59
N ASP A 448 32.79 11.57 -3.43
CA ASP A 448 33.04 11.71 -4.86
C ASP A 448 31.67 11.91 -5.54
N ASP A 449 31.27 13.17 -5.76
CA ASP A 449 29.91 13.54 -6.13
C ASP A 449 29.72 13.70 -7.65
N ILE A 450 28.48 13.54 -8.12
CA ILE A 450 28.09 13.70 -9.53
C ILE A 450 27.01 14.78 -9.66
N PHE A 451 27.28 15.80 -10.46
CA PHE A 451 26.31 16.80 -10.90
C PHE A 451 25.78 16.40 -12.28
N SER A 452 24.51 16.00 -12.37
CA SER A 452 23.90 15.47 -13.59
C SER A 452 22.92 16.47 -14.22
N GLU A 453 23.31 17.01 -15.38
CA GLU A 453 22.69 18.19 -15.99
C GLU A 453 21.62 17.86 -17.07
N GLY A 454 21.39 16.57 -17.33
CA GLY A 454 20.30 16.09 -18.18
C GLY A 454 20.44 16.39 -19.68
N ILE A 455 19.31 16.30 -20.41
CA ILE A 455 19.29 16.36 -21.89
C ILE A 455 19.09 17.76 -22.47
N ALA A 456 18.43 18.65 -21.74
CA ALA A 456 17.98 19.95 -22.22
C ALA A 456 18.28 21.04 -21.21
N SER A 457 18.44 22.27 -21.69
CA SER A 457 18.76 23.42 -20.84
C SER A 457 17.83 23.52 -19.64
N ASN A 458 18.48 23.48 -18.49
CA ASN A 458 17.91 23.38 -17.15
C ASN A 458 17.95 24.76 -16.48
N GLY A 459 18.98 25.55 -16.71
CA GLY A 459 19.04 26.97 -16.38
C GLY A 459 20.45 27.31 -15.98
N GLY A 460 20.63 28.26 -15.05
CA GLY A 460 21.97 28.70 -14.63
C GLY A 460 22.27 28.30 -13.22
N ASP A 461 22.97 27.18 -13.10
CA ASP A 461 23.18 26.49 -11.84
C ASP A 461 24.48 26.93 -11.19
N THR A 462 24.59 26.83 -9.87
CA THR A 462 25.83 27.07 -9.14
C THR A 462 26.22 25.78 -8.46
N MET A 463 27.36 25.22 -8.86
CA MET A 463 27.84 23.93 -8.39
C MET A 463 29.11 24.11 -7.58
N THR A 464 29.20 23.41 -6.45
CA THR A 464 30.41 23.29 -5.64
C THR A 464 30.59 21.82 -5.28
N GLY A 465 31.68 21.21 -5.71
CA GLY A 465 31.97 19.79 -5.45
C GLY A 465 32.21 19.57 -3.95
N GLY A 466 33.35 20.06 -3.48
CA GLY A 466 33.67 20.12 -2.06
C GLY A 466 34.89 19.27 -1.75
N ALA A 467 34.72 18.20 -0.98
CA ALA A 467 35.80 17.33 -0.55
C ALA A 467 35.66 15.93 -1.17
N GLY A 468 36.47 15.65 -2.17
CA GLY A 468 36.56 14.34 -2.81
C GLY A 468 37.04 14.53 -4.22
N ILE A 469 36.60 13.66 -5.13
CA ILE A 469 36.83 13.79 -6.56
C ILE A 469 35.46 13.90 -7.25
N ASP A 470 35.11 15.12 -7.61
CA ASP A 470 33.76 15.44 -8.05
C ASP A 470 33.65 15.47 -9.58
N LYS A 471 32.47 15.20 -10.11
CA LYS A 471 32.21 15.09 -11.54
C LYS A 471 31.01 15.91 -11.98
N LEU A 472 31.22 16.74 -12.99
CA LEU A 472 30.15 17.37 -13.77
C LEU A 472 29.84 16.53 -15.02
N ASP A 473 28.60 16.09 -15.17
CA ASP A 473 28.16 15.16 -16.20
C ASP A 473 27.11 15.80 -17.14
N TYR A 474 27.55 16.15 -18.35
CA TYR A 474 26.70 16.55 -19.46
C TYR A 474 26.55 15.46 -20.53
N SER A 475 26.82 14.19 -20.23
CA SER A 475 26.83 13.09 -21.22
C SER A 475 25.53 12.89 -22.01
N LEU A 476 24.41 13.41 -21.50
CA LEU A 476 23.10 13.34 -22.15
C LEU A 476 22.77 14.60 -22.96
N ARG A 477 23.60 15.65 -22.91
CA ARG A 477 23.33 16.94 -23.55
C ARG A 477 23.45 16.81 -25.06
N THR A 478 22.42 17.28 -25.77
CA THR A 478 22.38 17.22 -27.25
C THR A 478 22.73 18.53 -27.94
N ALA A 479 23.59 19.34 -27.33
CA ALA A 479 23.87 20.70 -27.76
C ALA A 479 25.28 21.12 -27.40
N THR A 480 25.88 21.99 -28.21
CA THR A 480 27.23 22.52 -27.97
C THR A 480 27.32 23.20 -26.60
N LEU A 481 28.34 22.80 -25.86
CA LEU A 481 28.72 23.29 -24.55
C LEU A 481 29.97 24.18 -24.61
N GLU A 482 30.06 25.13 -23.68
CA GLU A 482 31.29 25.87 -23.38
C GLU A 482 31.44 25.88 -21.85
N VAL A 483 32.26 24.99 -21.31
CA VAL A 483 32.37 24.74 -19.85
C VAL A 483 33.76 25.12 -19.36
N THR A 484 33.83 25.82 -18.24
CA THR A 484 35.08 26.14 -17.55
C THR A 484 34.92 25.91 -16.05
N MET A 485 35.81 25.09 -15.47
CA MET A 485 35.80 24.73 -14.03
C MET A 485 36.60 25.72 -13.16
N ASP A 486 36.48 27.03 -13.36
CA ASP A 486 37.32 28.03 -12.66
C ASP A 486 36.66 28.70 -11.45
N GLY A 487 35.41 28.33 -11.14
CA GLY A 487 34.65 28.92 -10.04
C GLY A 487 34.32 30.40 -10.21
N VAL A 488 34.53 31.01 -11.39
CA VAL A 488 34.36 32.46 -11.62
C VAL A 488 33.57 32.74 -12.87
N VAL A 489 33.88 32.06 -13.97
CA VAL A 489 33.23 32.17 -15.27
C VAL A 489 31.87 31.49 -15.22
N VAL A 490 31.00 32.00 -16.08
CA VAL A 490 29.66 31.51 -16.31
C VAL A 490 29.75 30.62 -17.55
N SER A 491 29.70 29.31 -17.34
CA SER A 491 29.73 28.20 -18.29
C SER A 491 28.37 28.01 -18.99
N GLY A 492 28.34 27.26 -20.10
CA GLY A 492 27.11 26.81 -20.76
C GLY A 492 26.59 27.70 -21.88
N THR A 493 27.44 28.17 -22.81
CA THR A 493 27.00 28.97 -23.96
C THR A 493 26.27 28.15 -25.04
N PHE A 494 25.02 27.75 -24.78
CA PHE A 494 24.20 27.03 -25.75
C PHE A 494 23.83 27.93 -26.96
N THR A 495 24.41 27.61 -28.11
CA THR A 495 24.09 28.27 -29.39
C THR A 495 23.13 27.40 -30.19
N ALA A 496 21.83 27.45 -29.86
CA ALA A 496 20.80 26.85 -30.72
C ALA A 496 20.86 27.44 -32.13
N THR A 497 21.44 26.69 -33.07
CA THR A 497 21.25 26.96 -34.50
C THR A 497 19.94 26.32 -34.94
N ALA A 498 18.81 26.92 -34.57
CA ALA A 498 17.51 26.48 -35.06
C ALA A 498 17.30 26.97 -36.51
N SER A 499 17.04 26.04 -37.41
CA SER A 499 16.51 26.29 -38.74
C SER A 499 15.15 26.97 -38.64
N GLY A 500 15.13 28.30 -38.72
CA GLY A 500 13.97 29.13 -39.06
C GLY A 500 12.81 29.07 -38.06
N GLU A 501 12.91 29.81 -36.95
CA GLU A 501 12.06 30.98 -36.70
C GLU A 501 12.51 31.76 -35.46
N ALA A 502 12.34 33.09 -35.50
CA ALA A 502 13.09 34.04 -34.70
C ALA A 502 12.60 34.21 -33.25
N THR A 503 13.52 33.99 -32.30
CA THR A 503 13.66 34.80 -31.09
C THR A 503 15.15 34.98 -30.80
N THR A 504 15.58 36.24 -30.76
CA THR A 504 16.93 36.66 -30.35
C THR A 504 17.09 36.50 -28.84
N GLY A 505 17.95 35.57 -28.44
CA GLY A 505 18.48 35.39 -27.10
C GLY A 505 19.21 34.06 -27.06
N THR A 506 20.54 34.08 -26.98
CA THR A 506 21.34 32.90 -26.61
C THR A 506 20.77 32.41 -25.29
N VAL A 507 20.25 31.18 -25.24
CA VAL A 507 19.84 30.56 -23.97
C VAL A 507 21.11 29.98 -23.41
N THR A 508 21.99 30.82 -22.88
CA THR A 508 23.14 30.36 -22.11
C THR A 508 22.61 29.73 -20.82
N GLU A 509 22.97 28.48 -20.54
CA GLU A 509 22.68 27.83 -19.24
C GLU A 509 23.24 28.74 -18.14
N ASN A 510 24.45 29.28 -18.31
CA ASN A 510 25.08 30.19 -17.35
C ASN A 510 25.45 29.52 -16.03
N ASP A 511 25.87 28.27 -16.12
CA ASP A 511 26.32 27.49 -14.97
C ASP A 511 27.60 28.08 -14.40
N ARG A 512 27.69 28.09 -13.08
CA ARG A 512 28.88 28.48 -12.34
C ARG A 512 29.44 27.22 -11.72
N VAL A 513 30.39 26.63 -12.43
CA VAL A 513 31.07 25.39 -12.02
C VAL A 513 32.19 25.74 -11.05
N GLY A 514 32.16 25.14 -9.87
CA GLY A 514 33.17 25.29 -8.83
C GLY A 514 34.58 24.94 -9.32
N ALA A 515 35.59 25.56 -8.71
CA ALA A 515 37.00 25.23 -8.97
C ALA A 515 37.47 23.99 -8.20
N ASP A 516 36.57 23.42 -7.41
CA ASP A 516 36.65 22.22 -6.59
C ASP A 516 35.85 21.07 -7.22
N ILE A 517 35.69 21.09 -8.56
CA ILE A 517 35.18 19.97 -9.34
C ILE A 517 36.30 19.51 -10.27
N GLU A 518 36.70 18.25 -10.17
CA GLU A 518 37.88 17.71 -10.85
C GLU A 518 37.56 17.07 -12.20
N ASN A 519 36.36 16.51 -12.38
CA ASN A 519 36.02 15.75 -13.57
C ASN A 519 34.89 16.40 -14.37
N LEU A 520 34.97 16.27 -15.69
CA LEU A 520 34.01 16.86 -16.63
C LEU A 520 33.75 15.91 -17.80
N VAL A 521 32.48 15.70 -18.12
CA VAL A 521 32.06 14.95 -19.31
C VAL A 521 31.18 15.84 -20.18
N GLY A 522 31.56 15.98 -21.45
CA GLY A 522 30.81 16.69 -22.48
C GLY A 522 29.63 15.89 -23.05
N GLY A 523 28.91 16.50 -23.99
CA GLY A 523 27.70 15.98 -24.62
C GLY A 523 27.96 15.25 -25.94
N ASP A 524 26.99 15.33 -26.85
CA ASP A 524 27.07 14.72 -28.19
C ASP A 524 27.37 15.70 -29.34
N GLN A 525 27.61 16.98 -29.03
CA GLN A 525 27.91 18.02 -30.01
C GLN A 525 29.34 18.54 -29.83
N ALA A 526 29.78 19.43 -30.73
CA ALA A 526 31.10 20.05 -30.65
C ALA A 526 31.18 20.94 -29.41
N ASP A 527 31.92 20.51 -28.40
CA ASP A 527 31.99 21.15 -27.10
C ASP A 527 33.34 21.84 -26.86
N GLU A 528 33.35 22.90 -26.06
CA GLU A 528 34.57 23.55 -25.56
C GLU A 528 34.66 23.31 -24.05
N LEU A 529 35.55 22.42 -23.63
CA LEU A 529 35.68 21.94 -22.25
C LEU A 529 37.01 22.40 -21.66
N THR A 530 36.96 23.12 -20.55
CA THR A 530 38.15 23.65 -19.88
C THR A 530 38.19 23.19 -18.42
N GLY A 531 39.28 22.51 -18.07
CA GLY A 531 39.64 22.09 -16.73
C GLY A 531 39.93 23.26 -15.78
N ASN A 532 40.47 22.91 -14.62
CA ASN A 532 40.90 23.86 -13.60
C ASN A 532 42.45 23.83 -13.47
N ALA A 533 43.02 24.11 -12.30
CA ALA A 533 44.47 24.13 -12.12
C ALA A 533 45.00 22.93 -11.29
N GLY A 534 44.13 21.97 -10.98
CA GLY A 534 44.44 20.68 -10.38
C GLY A 534 44.25 19.56 -11.40
N ASP A 535 44.46 18.33 -10.96
CA ASP A 535 44.43 17.14 -11.82
C ASP A 535 42.98 16.87 -12.27
N ASN A 536 42.72 16.94 -13.58
CA ASN A 536 41.38 16.76 -14.14
C ASN A 536 41.22 15.46 -14.94
N VAL A 537 40.02 14.88 -14.92
CA VAL A 537 39.58 13.90 -15.93
C VAL A 537 38.53 14.55 -16.82
N ILE A 538 38.85 14.75 -18.10
CA ILE A 538 37.96 15.41 -19.05
C ILE A 538 37.66 14.48 -20.22
N GLU A 539 36.38 14.20 -20.47
CA GLU A 539 35.91 13.40 -21.60
C GLU A 539 35.07 14.28 -22.53
N GLY A 540 35.40 14.31 -23.83
CA GLY A 540 34.65 15.04 -24.85
C GLY A 540 33.20 14.56 -25.01
N GLY A 541 32.99 13.25 -24.84
CA GLY A 541 31.67 12.62 -24.81
C GLY A 541 31.48 11.59 -25.92
N ILE A 542 30.22 11.38 -26.31
CA ILE A 542 29.83 10.36 -27.30
C ILE A 542 29.55 10.93 -28.70
N GLY A 543 29.62 12.25 -28.85
CA GLY A 543 29.48 12.95 -30.13
C GLY A 543 30.57 12.52 -31.11
N THR A 544 30.36 12.71 -32.41
CA THR A 544 31.41 12.52 -33.44
C THR A 544 31.96 13.86 -33.95
N GLU A 545 31.50 14.91 -33.32
CA GLU A 545 31.74 16.29 -33.60
C GLU A 545 33.13 16.64 -33.07
N VAL A 546 33.66 17.81 -33.42
CA VAL A 546 35.03 18.16 -33.01
C VAL A 546 34.96 18.88 -31.68
N ASP A 547 35.43 18.21 -30.63
CA ASP A 547 35.54 18.80 -29.31
C ASP A 547 36.85 19.59 -29.17
N THR A 548 36.83 20.63 -28.36
CA THR A 548 38.00 21.42 -27.98
C THR A 548 38.19 21.32 -26.47
N ILE A 549 39.27 20.68 -26.04
CA ILE A 549 39.51 20.37 -24.63
C ILE A 549 40.81 21.04 -24.16
N PHE A 550 40.75 21.72 -23.01
CA PHE A 550 41.87 22.38 -22.35
C PHE A 550 42.05 21.84 -20.92
N GLY A 551 43.14 21.14 -20.63
CA GLY A 551 43.48 20.66 -19.27
C GLY A 551 44.00 21.76 -18.34
N LEU A 552 44.70 22.75 -18.92
CA LEU A 552 45.38 23.86 -18.24
C LEU A 552 46.61 23.44 -17.41
N ALA A 553 46.47 23.13 -16.14
CA ALA A 553 47.60 22.80 -15.26
C ALA A 553 47.17 21.73 -14.26
N GLY A 554 48.07 20.83 -13.90
CA GLY A 554 47.69 19.61 -13.18
C GLY A 554 48.17 18.41 -13.99
N ASP A 555 48.17 17.21 -13.41
CA ASP A 555 48.43 15.99 -14.16
C ASP A 555 47.11 15.47 -14.74
N ASP A 556 46.77 15.89 -15.96
CA ASP A 556 45.44 15.70 -16.52
C ASP A 556 45.28 14.37 -17.26
N THR A 557 44.09 13.78 -17.22
CA THR A 557 43.67 12.69 -18.10
C THR A 557 42.59 13.20 -19.04
N VAL A 558 42.89 13.29 -20.33
CA VAL A 558 41.95 13.81 -21.33
C VAL A 558 41.61 12.73 -22.35
N ASP A 559 40.32 12.48 -22.54
CA ASP A 559 39.78 11.64 -23.61
C ASP A 559 38.97 12.52 -24.56
N GLY A 560 39.36 12.55 -25.83
CA GLY A 560 38.63 13.29 -26.87
C GLY A 560 37.24 12.71 -27.13
N GLY A 561 37.02 11.43 -26.85
CA GLY A 561 35.79 10.74 -27.21
C GLY A 561 35.82 10.24 -28.66
N LEU A 562 34.66 10.21 -29.31
CA LEU A 562 34.59 9.90 -30.75
C LEU A 562 34.76 11.18 -31.55
N GLY A 563 35.36 11.11 -32.73
CA GLY A 563 35.51 12.29 -33.59
C GLY A 563 36.97 12.61 -33.84
N ASP A 564 37.23 13.79 -34.40
CA ASP A 564 38.58 14.30 -34.66
C ASP A 564 38.81 15.53 -33.79
N ASP A 565 39.23 15.33 -32.54
CA ASP A 565 39.19 16.36 -31.49
C ASP A 565 40.47 17.20 -31.39
N ILE A 566 40.33 18.37 -30.75
CA ILE A 566 41.41 19.32 -30.47
C ILE A 566 41.68 19.31 -28.96
N VAL A 567 42.82 18.75 -28.57
CA VAL A 567 43.21 18.66 -27.16
C VAL A 567 44.48 19.47 -26.88
N ASP A 568 44.41 20.35 -25.89
CA ASP A 568 45.56 21.00 -25.26
C ASP A 568 45.61 20.61 -23.78
N CYS A 569 46.46 19.63 -23.45
CA CYS A 569 46.58 19.15 -22.07
C CYS A 569 47.22 20.20 -21.14
N GLY A 570 47.91 21.21 -21.68
CA GLY A 570 48.48 22.28 -20.87
C GLY A 570 49.80 21.89 -20.18
N LEU A 571 49.88 22.06 -18.86
CA LEU A 571 51.09 21.90 -18.04
C LEU A 571 50.92 20.78 -17.01
N GLY A 572 51.60 19.66 -17.24
CA GLY A 572 51.66 18.57 -16.26
C GLY A 572 52.34 17.34 -16.85
N GLU A 573 52.23 16.22 -16.16
CA GLU A 573 52.44 14.89 -16.73
C GLU A 573 51.09 14.33 -17.22
N ASP A 574 50.67 14.81 -18.39
CA ASP A 574 49.30 14.59 -18.88
C ASP A 574 49.17 13.32 -19.73
N ILE A 575 48.05 12.61 -19.59
CA ILE A 575 47.69 11.42 -20.37
C ILE A 575 46.55 11.76 -21.32
N ALA A 576 46.72 11.49 -22.61
CA ALA A 576 45.63 11.56 -23.58
C ALA A 576 45.19 10.17 -24.06
N LEU A 577 43.88 9.91 -24.06
CA LEU A 577 43.26 8.65 -24.49
C LEU A 577 42.54 8.80 -25.85
N ASP A 578 42.50 7.68 -26.60
CA ASP A 578 41.77 7.45 -27.87
C ASP A 578 41.76 8.55 -28.96
N LEU A 579 42.93 9.08 -29.32
CA LEU A 579 42.99 10.07 -30.41
C LEU A 579 43.12 9.42 -31.81
N THR A 580 42.18 9.71 -32.72
CA THR A 580 42.52 9.90 -34.14
C THR A 580 43.29 11.22 -34.31
N LEU A 581 44.46 11.35 -33.66
CA LEU A 581 45.25 12.60 -33.59
C LEU A 581 45.32 13.34 -34.94
N ASP A 582 44.68 14.51 -35.04
CA ASP A 582 45.10 15.54 -35.98
C ASP A 582 46.29 16.31 -35.39
N ALA A 583 47.11 16.91 -36.26
CA ALA A 583 48.40 17.53 -35.97
C ALA A 583 48.35 18.79 -35.07
N ALA A 584 47.22 19.07 -34.42
CA ALA A 584 46.96 20.26 -33.61
C ALA A 584 47.05 20.02 -32.09
N SER A 585 47.06 18.78 -31.61
CA SER A 585 47.17 18.52 -30.16
C SER A 585 48.55 18.80 -29.61
N THR A 586 48.62 19.38 -28.41
CA THR A 586 49.86 19.79 -27.74
C THR A 586 49.85 19.42 -26.26
N GLY A 587 51.03 19.15 -25.68
CA GLY A 587 51.20 18.97 -24.23
C GLY A 587 51.12 17.52 -23.73
N CYS A 588 50.40 16.63 -24.41
CA CYS A 588 50.05 15.31 -23.88
C CYS A 588 51.09 14.19 -24.12
N GLU A 589 51.21 13.24 -23.17
CA GLU A 589 51.78 11.91 -23.42
C GLU A 589 50.69 10.93 -23.93
N LEU A 590 51.07 10.03 -24.86
CA LEU A 590 50.19 9.02 -25.48
C LEU A 590 50.33 7.63 -24.87
#